data_AF-A0A645GH94-F1
#
_entry.id   AF-A0A645GH94-F1
#
_cell.length_a   1.000
_cell.length_b   1.000
_cell.length_c   1.000
_cell.angle_alpha   90.00
_cell.angle_beta   90.00
_cell.angle_gamma   90.00
#
_symmetry.space_group_name_H-M   'P 1'
#
loop_
_entity.id
_entity.type
_entity.pdbx_description
1 polymer ?
#
loop_
_entity_poly.entity_id
_entity_poly.type
_entity_poly.pdbx_seq_one_letter_code
_entity_poly.pdbx_strand_id
1 'polypeptide(L)'
;MIVVTIVSCFYSSVRKNLGDTMKTGILNVKNSIFVQGSAGLMLGAFYAAGQIEAVKNFALGLNQHLLKLGGAVALNLIGMLTGSQSTAQNSIFAFFGPALIEAGVDPINAAIVGSHIAASGQGMPPADLTCFVVTGLVGGILSKKVDPVKTMILNLPMCIYLFVVGCIFMYI
;
A
#
# COMPACT_ATOMS: atom_id res chain seq x y z
N MET A 1 0.31 13.48 1.88
CA MET A 1 -0.16 13.99 3.19
C MET A 1 0.55 15.27 3.61
N ILE A 2 1.89 15.32 3.68
CA ILE A 2 2.64 16.53 4.08
C ILE A 2 2.26 17.78 3.26
N VAL A 3 2.19 17.65 1.93
CA VAL A 3 1.79 18.76 1.03
C VAL A 3 0.37 19.25 1.33
N VAL A 4 -0.57 18.35 1.56
CA VAL A 4 -1.97 18.69 1.87
C VAL A 4 -2.07 19.39 3.23
N THR A 5 -1.31 18.94 4.23
CA THR A 5 -1.23 19.61 5.54
C THR A 5 -0.67 21.02 5.40
N ILE A 6 0.40 21.20 4.63
CA ILE A 6 1.01 22.52 4.37
C ILE A 6 -0.01 23.44 3.69
N VAL A 7 -0.68 22.96 2.64
CA VAL A 7 -1.73 23.70 1.92
C VAL A 7 -2.90 24.02 2.84
N SER A 8 -3.31 23.09 3.72
CA SER A 8 -4.40 23.30 4.67
C SER A 8 -4.09 24.40 5.67
N CYS A 9 -2.82 24.55 6.08
CA CYS A 9 -2.37 25.64 6.95
C CYS A 9 -2.49 27.04 6.32
N PHE A 10 -2.69 27.18 5.01
CA PHE A 10 -2.97 28.49 4.41
C PHE A 10 -4.41 28.95 4.61
N TYR A 11 -5.35 28.04 4.92
CA TYR A 11 -6.75 28.39 5.17
C TYR A 11 -6.94 28.94 6.59
N SER A 12 -7.65 30.08 6.70
CA SER A 12 -7.88 30.77 7.98
C SER A 12 -8.70 29.95 8.97
N SER A 13 -9.61 29.10 8.46
CA SER A 13 -10.42 28.17 9.26
C SER A 13 -9.56 27.12 9.99
N VAL A 14 -8.51 26.63 9.32
CA VAL A 14 -7.57 25.65 9.88
C VAL A 14 -6.63 26.32 10.88
N ARG A 15 -6.05 27.49 10.54
CA ARG A 15 -5.11 28.21 11.42
C ARG A 15 -5.71 28.62 12.77
N LYS A 16 -6.97 29.04 12.79
CA LYS A 16 -7.65 29.46 14.02
C LYS A 16 -8.01 28.28 14.93
N ASN A 17 -8.15 27.07 14.37
CA ASN A 17 -8.51 25.85 15.09
C ASN A 17 -7.43 24.76 14.95
N LEU A 18 -6.16 25.15 14.84
CA LEU A 18 -5.05 24.24 14.53
C LEU A 18 -4.93 23.11 15.55
N GLY A 19 -5.07 23.43 16.85
CA GLY A 19 -4.99 22.45 17.93
C GLY A 19 -6.07 21.36 17.84
N ASP A 20 -7.33 21.77 17.67
CA ASP A 20 -8.45 20.84 17.51
C ASP A 20 -8.40 20.07 16.19
N THR A 21 -7.94 20.71 15.12
CA THR A 21 -7.76 20.05 13.82
C THR A 21 -6.69 18.96 13.91
N MET A 22 -5.57 19.25 14.56
CA MET A 22 -4.49 18.29 14.78
C MET A 22 -4.94 17.15 15.70
N LYS A 23 -5.61 17.46 16.81
CA LYS A 23 -6.14 16.45 17.74
C LYS A 23 -7.12 15.51 17.05
N THR A 24 -8.06 16.06 16.30
CA THR A 24 -9.03 15.29 15.51
C THR A 24 -8.32 14.43 14.47
N GLY A 25 -7.33 14.98 13.77
CA GLY A 25 -6.51 14.23 12.81
C GLY A 25 -5.83 13.01 13.44
N ILE A 26 -5.18 13.18 14.59
CA ILE A 26 -4.52 12.08 15.33
C ILE A 26 -5.54 11.03 15.77
N LEU A 27 -6.68 11.46 16.34
CA LEU A 27 -7.73 10.55 16.79
C LEU A 27 -8.33 9.72 15.65
N ASN A 28 -8.45 10.31 14.46
CA ASN A 28 -8.97 9.63 13.27
C ASN A 28 -8.01 8.56 12.74
N VAL A 29 -6.70 8.73 12.90
CA VAL A 29 -5.68 7.76 12.42
C VAL A 29 -5.17 6.82 13.50
N LYS A 30 -5.73 6.84 14.72
CA LYS A 30 -5.26 6.03 15.86
C LYS A 30 -5.12 4.54 15.53
N ASN A 31 -6.07 3.99 14.76
CA ASN A 31 -6.05 2.58 14.35
C ASN A 31 -4.89 2.31 13.38
N SER A 32 -4.61 3.23 12.46
CA SER A 32 -3.48 3.14 11.55
C SER A 32 -2.15 3.21 12.30
N ILE A 33 -2.05 4.06 13.33
CA ILE A 33 -0.85 4.14 14.18
C ILE A 33 -0.63 2.80 14.89
N PHE A 34 -1.69 2.20 15.43
CA PHE A 34 -1.59 0.90 16.09
C PHE A 34 -1.13 -0.20 15.12
N VAL A 35 -1.74 -0.29 13.93
CA VAL A 35 -1.34 -1.28 12.91
C VAL A 35 0.11 -1.10 12.49
N GLN A 36 0.57 0.15 12.27
CA GLN A 36 1.97 0.40 11.91
C GLN A 36 2.92 0.11 13.07
N GLY A 37 2.52 0.38 14.31
CA GLY A 37 3.30 0.02 15.51
C GLY A 37 3.44 -1.49 15.66
N SER A 38 2.34 -2.24 15.53
CA SER A 38 2.35 -3.71 15.56
C SER A 38 3.16 -4.29 14.41
N ALA A 39 3.04 -3.73 13.20
CA ALA A 39 3.88 -4.13 12.07
C ALA A 39 5.36 -3.85 12.35
N GLY A 40 5.70 -2.69 12.91
CA GLY A 40 7.07 -2.38 13.31
C GLY A 40 7.64 -3.39 14.32
N LEU A 41 6.85 -3.79 15.33
CA LEU A 41 7.24 -4.83 16.28
C LEU A 41 7.44 -6.19 15.60
N MET A 42 6.51 -6.58 14.71
CA MET A 42 6.59 -7.82 13.94
C MET A 42 7.87 -7.85 13.08
N LEU A 43 8.14 -6.77 12.34
CA LEU A 43 9.35 -6.65 11.51
C LEU A 43 10.60 -6.70 12.38
N GLY A 44 10.62 -5.97 13.50
CA GLY A 44 11.74 -6.01 14.45
C GLY A 44 12.03 -7.41 14.98
N ALA A 45 10.98 -8.19 15.29
CA ALA A 45 11.12 -9.59 15.68
C ALA A 45 11.66 -10.46 14.53
N PHE A 46 11.22 -10.24 13.28
CA PHE A 46 11.73 -10.96 12.11
C PHE A 46 13.21 -10.68 11.85
N TYR A 47 13.66 -9.43 12.04
CA TYR A 47 15.07 -9.06 11.99
C TYR A 47 15.88 -9.72 13.11
N ALA A 48 15.41 -9.63 14.36
CA ALA A 48 16.12 -10.19 15.51
C ALA A 48 16.21 -11.73 15.47
N ALA A 49 15.19 -12.39 14.92
CA ALA A 49 15.14 -13.84 14.78
C ALA A 49 15.85 -14.39 13.53
N GLY A 50 16.43 -13.53 12.68
CA GLY A 50 17.11 -13.94 11.44
C GLY A 50 16.17 -14.50 10.36
N GLN A 51 14.85 -14.30 10.50
CA GLN A 51 13.87 -14.83 9.54
C GLN A 51 13.97 -14.12 8.19
N ILE A 52 14.33 -12.84 8.19
CA ILE A 52 14.61 -12.09 6.95
C ILE A 52 15.76 -12.76 6.18
N GLU A 53 16.84 -13.15 6.86
CA GLU A 53 18.01 -13.79 6.25
C GLU A 53 17.69 -15.19 5.72
N ALA A 54 16.86 -15.95 6.45
CA ALA A 54 16.39 -17.26 5.98
C ALA A 54 15.56 -17.15 4.69
N VAL A 55 14.62 -16.20 4.63
CA VAL A 55 13.80 -15.94 3.43
C VAL A 55 14.68 -15.41 2.28
N LYS A 56 15.66 -14.57 2.59
CA LYS A 56 16.68 -14.11 1.64
C LYS A 56 17.45 -15.29 1.03
N ASN A 57 17.94 -16.21 1.85
CA ASN A 57 18.74 -17.35 1.37
C ASN A 57 17.90 -18.28 0.49
N PHE A 58 16.61 -18.44 0.81
CA PHE A 58 15.66 -19.11 -0.06
C PHE A 58 15.47 -18.36 -1.39
N ALA A 59 15.28 -17.03 -1.34
CA ALA A 59 15.09 -16.19 -2.53
C ALA A 59 16.31 -16.19 -3.47
N LEU A 60 17.53 -16.27 -2.94
CA LEU A 60 18.76 -16.43 -3.73
C LEU A 60 18.80 -17.77 -4.49
N GLY A 61 18.08 -18.79 -4.02
CA GLY A 61 17.91 -20.06 -4.73
C GLY A 61 16.87 -20.02 -5.86
N LEU A 62 16.08 -18.96 -5.97
CA LEU A 62 15.10 -18.79 -7.03
C LEU A 62 15.71 -18.10 -8.26
N ASN A 63 15.16 -18.40 -9.44
CA ASN A 63 15.41 -17.61 -10.63
C ASN A 63 14.99 -16.15 -10.39
N GLN A 64 15.84 -15.18 -10.74
CA GLN A 64 15.58 -13.74 -10.54
C GLN A 64 14.25 -13.27 -11.13
N HIS A 65 13.85 -13.80 -12.30
CA HIS A 65 12.56 -13.47 -12.91
C HIS A 65 11.38 -14.03 -12.11
N LEU A 66 11.53 -15.24 -11.56
CA LEU A 66 10.52 -15.87 -10.72
C LEU A 66 10.35 -15.11 -9.40
N LEU A 67 11.46 -14.67 -8.79
CA LEU A 67 11.44 -13.84 -7.60
C LEU A 67 10.72 -12.50 -7.86
N LYS A 68 11.13 -11.78 -8.91
CA LYS A 68 10.57 -10.47 -9.26
C LYS A 68 9.07 -10.56 -9.57
N LEU A 69 8.67 -11.42 -10.50
CA LEU A 69 7.27 -11.54 -10.92
C LEU A 69 6.41 -12.22 -9.86
N GLY A 70 6.92 -13.29 -9.22
CA GLY A 70 6.19 -13.99 -8.16
C GLY A 70 5.95 -13.10 -6.95
N GLY A 71 6.97 -12.35 -6.50
CA GLY A 71 6.84 -11.39 -5.41
C GLY A 71 5.92 -10.22 -5.75
N ALA A 72 5.99 -9.70 -6.98
CA ALA A 72 5.07 -8.68 -7.47
C ALA A 72 3.61 -9.13 -7.47
N VAL A 73 3.32 -10.34 -7.98
CA VAL A 73 1.97 -10.91 -7.99
C VAL A 73 1.49 -11.17 -6.57
N ALA A 74 2.32 -11.73 -5.69
CA ALA A 74 1.98 -11.96 -4.29
C ALA A 74 1.65 -10.65 -3.56
N LEU A 75 2.46 -9.62 -3.75
CA LEU A 75 2.24 -8.29 -3.16
C LEU A 75 0.93 -7.68 -3.66
N ASN A 76 0.67 -7.74 -4.97
CA ASN A 76 -0.57 -7.24 -5.57
C ASN A 76 -1.79 -8.01 -5.06
N LEU A 77 -1.71 -9.34 -4.98
CA LEU A 77 -2.79 -10.21 -4.52
C LEU A 77 -3.16 -9.95 -3.06
N ILE A 78 -2.17 -9.79 -2.17
CA ILE A 78 -2.45 -9.41 -0.78
C ILE A 78 -3.08 -8.02 -0.73
N GLY A 79 -2.63 -7.08 -1.57
CA GLY A 79 -3.29 -5.78 -1.73
C GLY A 79 -4.77 -5.92 -2.11
N MET A 80 -5.08 -6.77 -3.10
CA MET A 80 -6.44 -7.05 -3.59
C MET A 80 -7.35 -7.66 -2.53
N LEU A 81 -6.83 -8.62 -1.76
CA LEU A 81 -7.60 -9.36 -0.77
C LEU A 81 -7.82 -8.57 0.51
N THR A 82 -6.89 -7.67 0.86
CA THR A 82 -6.97 -6.87 2.07
C THR A 82 -7.54 -5.47 1.85
N GLY A 83 -7.53 -4.98 0.61
CA GLY A 83 -7.91 -3.59 0.30
C GLY A 83 -6.98 -2.55 0.92
N SER A 84 -5.74 -2.93 1.27
CA SER A 84 -4.84 -2.10 2.07
C SER A 84 -3.40 -2.18 1.56
N GLN A 85 -2.89 -1.05 1.06
CA GLN A 85 -1.50 -0.90 0.63
C GLN A 85 -0.54 -1.19 1.78
N SER A 86 -0.76 -0.58 2.95
CA SER A 86 0.13 -0.75 4.10
C SER A 86 0.17 -2.18 4.61
N THR A 87 -0.95 -2.91 4.55
CA THR A 87 -0.98 -4.33 4.94
C THR A 87 -0.15 -5.17 3.97
N ALA A 88 -0.34 -4.99 2.66
CA ALA A 88 0.44 -5.70 1.65
C ALA A 88 1.95 -5.43 1.80
N GLN A 89 2.32 -4.17 2.06
CA GLN A 89 3.73 -3.79 2.27
C GLN A 89 4.32 -4.43 3.54
N ASN A 90 3.62 -4.35 4.66
CA ASN A 90 4.12 -4.88 5.93
C ASN A 90 4.18 -6.42 5.95
N SER A 91 3.32 -7.10 5.17
CA SER A 91 3.28 -8.57 5.15
C SER A 91 4.19 -9.18 4.09
N ILE A 92 4.23 -8.63 2.87
CA ILE A 92 4.98 -9.20 1.74
C ILE A 92 6.24 -8.40 1.44
N PHE A 93 6.12 -7.08 1.31
CA PHE A 93 7.25 -6.23 0.91
C PHE A 93 8.36 -6.18 1.97
N ALA A 94 8.02 -6.44 3.24
CA ALA A 94 8.97 -6.67 4.33
C ALA A 94 10.12 -7.64 3.99
N PHE A 95 9.81 -8.71 3.26
CA PHE A 95 10.77 -9.71 2.82
C PHE A 95 11.16 -9.52 1.36
N PHE A 96 10.19 -9.16 0.52
CA PHE A 96 10.39 -9.01 -0.92
C PHE A 96 11.29 -7.82 -1.27
N GLY A 97 11.21 -6.70 -0.54
CA GLY A 97 12.06 -5.53 -0.73
C GLY A 97 13.55 -5.84 -0.57
N PRO A 98 13.99 -6.40 0.58
CA PRO A 98 15.37 -6.85 0.76
C PRO A 98 15.82 -7.86 -0.30
N ALA A 99 14.95 -8.82 -0.68
CA ALA A 99 15.27 -9.80 -1.72
C ALA A 99 15.46 -9.17 -3.11
N LEU A 100 14.72 -8.11 -3.44
CA LEU A 100 14.93 -7.35 -4.68
C LEU A 100 16.28 -6.63 -4.71
N ILE A 101 16.65 -6.01 -3.58
CA ILE A 101 17.93 -5.29 -3.47
C ILE A 101 19.11 -6.24 -3.68
N GLU A 102 19.01 -7.44 -3.15
CA GLU A 102 20.04 -8.47 -3.30
C GLU A 102 20.07 -9.12 -4.68
N ALA A 103 18.92 -9.17 -5.35
CA ALA A 103 18.84 -9.50 -6.76
C ALA A 103 19.42 -8.38 -7.67
N GLY A 104 19.96 -7.30 -7.09
CA GLY A 104 20.66 -6.22 -7.78
C GLY A 104 19.78 -5.02 -8.15
N VAL A 105 18.55 -4.93 -7.62
CA VAL A 105 17.67 -3.78 -7.85
C VAL A 105 18.09 -2.63 -6.93
N ASP A 106 18.15 -1.41 -7.46
CA ASP A 106 18.45 -0.23 -6.65
C ASP A 106 17.42 -0.05 -5.51
N PRO A 107 17.83 0.32 -4.27
CA PRO A 107 16.91 0.49 -3.15
C PRO A 107 15.77 1.50 -3.40
N ILE A 108 16.02 2.55 -4.18
CA ILE A 108 15.00 3.54 -4.56
C ILE A 108 13.99 2.88 -5.49
N ASN A 109 14.46 2.14 -6.49
CA ASN A 109 13.61 1.40 -7.41
C ASN A 109 12.79 0.34 -6.67
N ALA A 110 13.39 -0.40 -5.74
CA ALA A 110 12.69 -1.35 -4.88
C ALA A 110 11.57 -0.67 -4.06
N ALA A 111 11.81 0.53 -3.50
CA ALA A 111 10.77 1.28 -2.80
C ALA A 111 9.62 1.73 -3.74
N ILE A 112 9.94 2.08 -4.98
CA ILE A 112 8.93 2.38 -6.02
C ILE A 112 8.10 1.14 -6.34
N VAL A 113 8.74 -0.02 -6.50
CA VAL A 113 8.08 -1.32 -6.72
C VAL A 113 7.08 -1.59 -5.59
N GLY A 114 7.54 -1.53 -4.34
CA GLY A 114 6.72 -1.81 -3.16
C GLY A 114 5.53 -0.86 -3.02
N SER A 115 5.70 0.42 -3.36
CA SER A 115 4.61 1.42 -3.31
C SER A 115 3.59 1.26 -4.43
N HIS A 116 4.05 1.11 -5.67
CA HIS A 116 3.16 1.08 -6.85
C HIS A 116 2.38 -0.22 -6.94
N ILE A 117 3.02 -1.36 -6.68
CA ILE A 117 2.35 -2.67 -6.73
C ILE A 117 1.36 -2.82 -5.59
N ALA A 118 1.71 -2.39 -4.37
CA ALA A 118 0.77 -2.43 -3.25
C ALA A 118 -0.42 -1.47 -3.44
N ALA A 119 -0.17 -0.27 -4.00
CA ALA A 119 -1.22 0.69 -4.31
C ALA A 119 -2.14 0.20 -5.44
N SER A 120 -1.57 -0.45 -6.46
CA SER A 120 -2.33 -1.16 -7.49
C SER A 120 -3.27 -2.17 -6.83
N GLY A 121 -2.73 -3.08 -6.02
CA GLY A 121 -3.48 -4.18 -5.42
C GLY A 121 -4.64 -3.70 -4.58
N GLN A 122 -4.43 -2.68 -3.74
CA GLN A 122 -5.48 -2.09 -2.91
C GLN A 122 -6.70 -1.62 -3.73
N GLY A 123 -6.49 -1.07 -4.93
CA GLY A 123 -7.56 -0.52 -5.77
C GLY A 123 -8.21 -1.53 -6.71
N MET A 124 -7.69 -2.75 -6.78
CA MET A 124 -8.23 -3.84 -7.62
C MET A 124 -9.34 -4.62 -6.86
N PRO A 125 -10.29 -5.24 -7.59
CA PRO A 125 -11.24 -6.17 -6.99
C PRO A 125 -10.53 -7.34 -6.27
N PRO A 126 -11.12 -7.94 -5.22
CA PRO A 126 -12.50 -7.76 -4.75
C PRO A 126 -12.69 -6.81 -3.55
N ALA A 127 -11.62 -6.37 -2.88
CA ALA A 127 -11.72 -5.72 -1.56
C ALA A 127 -11.36 -4.23 -1.55
N ASP A 128 -11.54 -3.50 -2.65
CA ASP A 128 -11.28 -2.04 -2.65
C ASP A 128 -12.26 -1.30 -1.72
N LEU A 129 -11.80 -1.09 -0.48
CA LEU A 129 -12.51 -0.38 0.58
C LEU A 129 -12.91 1.03 0.16
N THR A 130 -12.10 1.69 -0.67
CA THR A 130 -12.39 3.06 -1.12
C THR A 130 -13.60 3.07 -2.03
N CYS A 131 -13.66 2.15 -3.00
CA CYS A 131 -14.83 1.98 -3.85
C CYS A 131 -16.08 1.65 -3.04
N PHE A 132 -16.01 0.75 -2.05
CA PHE A 132 -17.16 0.43 -1.21
C PHE A 132 -17.69 1.65 -0.44
N VAL A 133 -16.81 2.42 0.20
CA VAL A 133 -17.22 3.60 0.98
C VAL A 133 -17.77 4.70 0.07
N VAL A 134 -17.09 5.01 -1.04
CA VAL A 134 -17.49 6.08 -1.95
C VAL A 134 -18.82 5.75 -2.64
N THR A 135 -19.01 4.52 -3.11
CA THR A 135 -20.28 4.12 -3.72
C THR A 135 -21.45 4.15 -2.74
N GLY A 136 -21.23 3.78 -1.47
CA GLY A 136 -22.21 3.93 -0.41
C GLY A 136 -22.59 5.40 -0.16
N LEU A 137 -21.60 6.29 -0.07
CA LEU A 137 -21.81 7.73 0.12
C LEU A 137 -22.57 8.37 -1.06
N VAL A 138 -22.10 8.13 -2.28
CA VAL A 138 -22.72 8.69 -3.50
C VAL A 138 -24.12 8.13 -3.69
N GLY A 139 -24.33 6.83 -3.46
CA GLY A 139 -25.63 6.20 -3.55
C GLY A 139 -26.64 6.74 -2.54
N GLY A 140 -26.18 7.03 -1.32
CA GLY A 140 -26.99 7.68 -0.29
C GLY A 140 -27.37 9.12 -0.66
N ILE A 141 -26.41 9.92 -1.16
CA ILE A 141 -26.66 11.33 -1.53
C ILE A 141 -27.58 11.44 -2.75
N LEU A 142 -27.34 10.64 -3.79
CA LEU A 142 -28.11 10.72 -5.04
C LEU A 142 -29.40 9.91 -5.01
N SER A 143 -29.67 9.17 -3.92
CA SER A 143 -30.78 8.21 -3.82
C SER A 143 -30.84 7.25 -5.01
N LYS A 144 -29.66 6.83 -5.50
CA LYS A 144 -29.50 5.94 -6.64
C LYS A 144 -28.61 4.78 -6.28
N LYS A 145 -28.92 3.59 -6.80
CA LYS A 145 -28.06 2.42 -6.64
C LYS A 145 -26.75 2.65 -7.40
N VAL A 146 -25.63 2.70 -6.68
CA VAL A 146 -24.29 2.72 -7.25
C VAL A 146 -23.65 1.36 -7.01
N ASP A 147 -23.12 0.75 -8.07
CA ASP A 147 -22.53 -0.59 -8.00
C ASP A 147 -21.02 -0.48 -7.65
N PRO A 148 -20.59 -1.04 -6.50
CA PRO A 148 -19.18 -1.01 -6.10
C PRO A 148 -18.29 -1.82 -7.05
N VAL A 149 -18.75 -2.98 -7.53
CA VAL A 149 -17.95 -3.85 -8.41
C VAL A 149 -17.74 -3.18 -9.76
N LYS A 150 -18.78 -2.56 -10.31
CA LYS A 150 -18.65 -1.79 -11.55
C LYS A 150 -17.66 -0.63 -11.38
N THR A 151 -17.68 0.04 -10.24
CA THR A 151 -16.76 1.15 -9.94
C THR A 151 -15.32 0.66 -9.83
N MET A 152 -15.08 -0.49 -9.18
CA MET A 152 -13.76 -1.10 -9.12
C MET A 152 -13.25 -1.53 -10.49
N ILE A 153 -14.11 -2.08 -11.35
CA ILE A 153 -13.74 -2.43 -12.72
C ILE A 153 -13.35 -1.18 -13.52
N LEU A 154 -14.03 -0.06 -13.31
CA LEU A 154 -13.66 1.22 -13.92
C LEU A 154 -12.35 1.79 -13.37
N ASN A 155 -11.97 1.43 -12.14
CA ASN A 155 -10.69 1.80 -11.52
C ASN A 155 -9.51 0.93 -12.00
N LEU A 156 -9.77 -0.27 -12.54
CA LEU A 156 -8.74 -1.21 -13.00
C LEU A 156 -7.67 -0.61 -13.92
N PRO A 157 -7.98 0.25 -14.91
CA PRO A 157 -6.95 0.81 -15.79
C PRO A 157 -5.85 1.57 -15.02
N MET A 158 -6.23 2.30 -13.97
CA MET A 158 -5.29 3.00 -13.10
C MET A 158 -4.44 2.01 -12.29
N CYS A 159 -5.07 0.98 -11.73
CA CYS A 159 -4.35 -0.06 -10.99
C CYS A 159 -3.38 -0.84 -11.87
N ILE A 160 -3.81 -1.24 -13.09
CA ILE A 160 -2.95 -1.93 -14.05
C ILE A 160 -1.77 -1.05 -14.44
N TYR A 161 -1.98 0.25 -14.68
CA TYR A 161 -0.89 1.19 -14.93
C TYR A 161 0.13 1.20 -13.78
N LEU A 162 -0.34 1.33 -12.53
CA LEU A 162 0.55 1.30 -11.36
C LEU A 162 1.28 -0.04 -11.23
N PHE A 163 0.61 -1.16 -11.48
CA PHE A 163 1.22 -2.48 -11.46
C PHE A 163 2.34 -2.60 -12.50
N VAL A 164 2.09 -2.14 -13.73
CA VAL A 164 3.06 -2.18 -14.83
C VAL A 164 4.26 -1.29 -14.53
N VAL A 165 4.02 -0.06 -14.04
CA VAL A 165 5.11 0.84 -13.62
C VAL A 165 5.94 0.17 -12.53
N GLY A 166 5.31 -0.37 -11.48
CA GLY A 166 6.00 -1.11 -10.44
C GLY A 166 6.82 -2.28 -10.99
N CYS A 167 6.29 -3.02 -11.97
CA CYS A 167 7.02 -4.10 -12.63
C CYS A 167 8.24 -3.61 -13.42
N ILE A 168 8.12 -2.49 -14.13
CA ILE A 168 9.22 -1.91 -14.92
C ILE A 168 10.38 -1.52 -14.00
N PHE A 169 10.11 -0.89 -12.87
CA PHE A 169 11.13 -0.51 -11.89
C PHE A 169 11.84 -1.70 -11.22
N MET A 170 11.39 -2.95 -11.42
CA MET A 170 12.17 -4.13 -11.01
C MET A 170 13.30 -4.48 -12.00
N TYR A 171 13.27 -3.93 -13.22
CA TYR A 171 14.19 -4.29 -14.31
C TYR A 171 15.09 -3.13 -14.77
N ILE A 172 14.88 -1.93 -14.23
CA ILE A 172 15.71 -0.74 -14.43
C ILE A 172 16.53 -0.54 -13.16
#